data_AF-A0AA39E2Z5-F1
#
_entry.id   AF-A0AA39E2Z5-F1
#
_cell.length_a   1.000
_cell.length_b   1.000
_cell.length_c   1.000
_cell.angle_alpha   90.00
_cell.angle_beta   90.00
_cell.angle_gamma   90.00
#
_symmetry.space_group_name_H-M   'P 1'
#
loop_
_entity.id
_entity.type
_entity.pdbx_description
1 polymer ?
#
loop_
_entity_poly.entity_id
_entity_poly.type
_entity_poly.pdbx_seq_one_letter_code
_entity_poly.pdbx_strand_id
1 'polypeptide(L)' 'MILVAIVAELMEEYTALLARVLEHLFHDAPFPRRIRFLILRSLPFASPSSLRFIRAPAA' A
#
# COMPACT_ATOMS: atom_id res chain seq x y z
N MET A 1 18.26 -22.50 -0.19
CA MET A 1 18.08 -21.03 -0.31
C MET A 1 17.96 -20.54 -1.74
N ILE A 2 18.37 -21.32 -2.77
CA ILE A 2 18.31 -20.91 -4.18
C ILE A 2 16.89 -20.60 -4.70
N LEU A 3 15.88 -21.36 -4.28
CA LEU A 3 14.48 -21.14 -4.68
C LEU A 3 13.99 -19.74 -4.29
N VAL A 4 14.37 -19.27 -3.10
CA VAL A 4 13.98 -17.95 -2.60
C VAL A 4 14.60 -16.85 -3.44
N ALA A 5 15.86 -17.02 -3.86
CA ALA A 5 16.54 -16.06 -4.72
C ALA A 5 15.86 -15.95 -6.10
N ILE A 6 15.52 -17.09 -6.70
CA ILE A 6 14.81 -17.14 -8.00
C ILE A 6 13.43 -16.48 -7.88
N VAL A 7 12.68 -16.78 -6.81
CA VAL A 7 11.37 -16.15 -6.58
C VAL A 7 11.51 -14.65 -6.35
N ALA A 8 12.54 -14.20 -5.63
CA ALA A 8 12.78 -12.78 -5.40
C ALA A 8 13.10 -12.03 -6.70
N GLU A 9 13.96 -12.60 -7.55
CA GLU A 9 14.31 -12.05 -8.86
C GLU A 9 13.07 -11.95 -9.78
N LEU A 10 12.23 -12.99 -9.81
CA LEU A 10 10.97 -12.97 -10.55
C LEU A 10 9.99 -11.92 -10.00
N MET A 11 9.91 -11.79 -8.67
CA MET A 11 9.05 -10.81 -8.02
C MET A 11 9.50 -9.38 -8.30
N GLU A 12 10.80 -9.12 -8.40
CA GLU A 12 11.34 -7.80 -8.72
C GLU A 12 10.90 -7.35 -10.12
N GLU A 13 11.05 -8.22 -11.12
CA GLU A 13 10.64 -7.90 -12.49
C GLU A 13 9.11 -7.76 -12.62
N TYR A 14 8.35 -8.65 -11.96
CA TYR A 14 6.90 -8.57 -11.93
C TYR A 14 6.40 -7.28 -11.26
N THR A 15 6.99 -6.89 -10.13
CA THR A 15 6.58 -5.68 -9.40
C THR A 15 6.94 -4.40 -10.15
N ALA A 16 8.06 -4.38 -10.89
CA ALA A 16 8.42 -3.26 -11.75
C ALA A 16 7.41 -3.05 -12.89
N LEU A 17 6.95 -4.13 -13.53
CA LEU A 17 5.88 -4.05 -14.53
C LEU A 17 4.55 -3.64 -13.91
N LEU A 18 4.19 -4.25 -12.78
CA LEU A 18 2.96 -3.94 -12.05
C LEU A 18 2.90 -2.47 -11.63
N ALA A 19 4.02 -1.90 -11.17
CA ALA A 19 4.11 -0.50 -10.78
C ALA A 19 3.79 0.45 -11.94
N ARG A 20 4.35 0.18 -13.13
CA ARG A 20 4.09 1.00 -14.33
C ARG A 20 2.63 0.92 -14.79
N VAL A 21 2.05 -0.28 -14.72
CA VAL A 21 0.63 -0.49 -15.05
C VAL A 21 -0.27 0.24 -14.05
N LEU A 22 0.03 0.15 -12.77
CA LEU A 22 -0.70 0.86 -11.73
C LEU A 22 -0.56 2.37 -11.87
N GLU A 23 0.63 2.87 -12.19
CA GLU A 23 0.89 4.28 -12.43
C GLU A 23 0.04 4.80 -13.60
N HIS A 24 0.03 4.12 -14.74
CA HIS A 24 -0.84 4.45 -15.87
C HIS A 24 -2.31 4.41 -15.48
N LEU A 25 -2.74 3.35 -14.77
CA LEU A 25 -4.11 3.22 -14.32
C LEU A 25 -4.51 4.40 -13.42
N PHE A 26 -3.66 4.78 -12.45
CA PHE A 26 -3.91 5.89 -11.53
C PHE A 26 -3.85 7.26 -12.19
N HIS A 27 -3.04 7.41 -13.23
CA HIS A 27 -2.87 8.66 -13.96
C HIS A 27 -3.98 8.89 -14.99
N ASP A 28 -4.34 7.86 -15.75
CA ASP A 28 -5.22 7.99 -16.92
C ASP A 28 -6.69 7.67 -16.61
N ALA A 29 -6.98 6.83 -15.62
CA ALA A 29 -8.36 6.62 -15.21
C ALA A 29 -8.79 7.77 -14.28
N PRO A 30 -9.95 8.41 -14.53
CA PRO A 30 -10.58 9.29 -13.55
C PRO A 30 -11.13 8.41 -12.43
N PHE A 31 -10.23 7.87 -11.59
CA PHE A 31 -10.63 7.09 -10.44
C PHE A 31 -11.60 7.97 -9.62
N PRO A 32 -12.86 7.53 -9.44
CA PRO A 32 -13.80 8.27 -8.63
C PRO A 32 -13.13 8.54 -7.28
N ARG A 33 -13.12 9.79 -6.80
CA ARG A 33 -12.47 10.18 -5.53
C ARG A 33 -12.78 9.21 -4.38
N ARG A 34 -13.97 8.58 -4.43
CA ARG A 34 -14.42 7.51 -3.54
C ARG A 34 -13.55 6.24 -3.57
N ILE A 35 -13.15 5.75 -4.74
CA ILE A 35 -12.28 4.55 -4.87
C ILE A 35 -10.88 4.86 -4.34
N ARG A 36 -10.31 6.02 -4.69
CA ARG A 36 -9.00 6.45 -4.16
C ARG A 36 -9.02 6.56 -2.64
N PHE A 37 -10.10 7.11 -2.08
CA PHE A 37 -10.30 7.18 -0.63
C PHE A 37 -10.49 5.81 0.01
N LEU A 38 -11.21 4.89 -0.63
CA LEU A 38 -11.40 3.52 -0.14
C LEU A 38 -10.09 2.73 -0.13
N ILE A 39 -9.27 2.85 -1.18
CA ILE A 39 -7.92 2.24 -1.23
C ILE A 39 -7.10 2.76 -0.05
N LEU A 40 -7.00 4.09 0.10
CA LEU A 40 -6.25 4.69 1.22
C LEU A 40 -6.77 4.22 2.57
N ARG A 41 -8.10 4.19 2.81
CA ARG A 41 -8.68 3.73 4.09
C ARG A 41 -8.52 2.22 4.33
N SER A 42 -8.39 1.42 3.28
CA SER A 42 -8.19 -0.03 3.38
C SER A 42 -6.74 -0.44 3.63
N LEU A 43 -5.78 0.49 3.47
CA LEU A 43 -4.39 0.20 3.78
C LEU A 43 -4.25 -0.07 5.29
N PRO A 44 -3.58 -1.16 5.68
CA PRO A 44 -3.44 -1.55 7.09
C PRO A 44 -2.68 -0.51 7.93
N PHE A 45 -1.99 0.43 7.29
CA PHE A 45 -1.26 1.55 7.92
C PHE A 45 -2.09 2.85 8.03
N ALA A 46 -3.24 2.92 7.35
CA ALA A 46 -4.05 4.12 7.24
C ALA A 46 -5.29 4.10 8.14
N SER A 47 -5.61 2.94 8.73
CA SER A 47 -6.39 2.99 9.95
C SER A 47 -5.55 3.81 10.91
N PRO A 48 -6.07 4.92 11.50
CA PRO A 48 -5.56 5.30 12.79
C PRO A 48 -5.81 4.03 13.61
N SER A 49 -4.75 3.27 13.87
CA SER A 49 -4.67 2.54 15.11
C SER A 49 -5.22 3.54 16.10
N SER A 50 -6.39 3.26 16.66
CA SER A 50 -6.85 3.97 17.83
C SER A 50 -5.63 4.04 18.70
N LEU A 51 -5.02 5.23 18.75
CA LEU A 51 -3.98 5.56 19.68
C LEU A 51 -4.74 5.37 20.97
N ARG A 52 -4.69 4.13 21.48
CA ARG A 52 -5.12 3.79 22.82
C ARG A 52 -4.55 4.92 23.61
N PHE A 53 -5.46 5.69 24.17
CA PHE A 53 -5.19 6.72 25.13
C PHE A 53 -4.19 6.16 26.14
N ILE A 54 -2.89 6.30 25.85
CA ILE A 54 -1.87 6.37 26.87
C ILE A 54 -1.95 7.84 27.27
N ARG A 55 -3.03 8.14 27.97
CA ARG A 55 -3.18 9.33 28.78
C ARG A 55 -2.08 9.20 29.83
N ALA A 56 -0.95 9.86 29.59
CA ALA A 56 0.02 10.07 30.65
C ALA A 56 -0.65 10.91 31.75
N PRO A 57 -0.48 10.56 33.03
CA PRO A 57 -0.98 11.38 34.13
C PRO A 57 -0.25 12.72 34.10
N ALA A 58 -1.02 13.81 34.16
CA ALA A 58 -0.47 15.15 34.33
C ALA A 58 0.22 15.22 35.68
N ALA A 59 1.49 15.63 35.68
CA ALA A 59 2.24 16.09 36.84
C ALA A 59 2.40 17.59 36.72
#